data_AF-Q1N311-F1
#
_entry.id   AF-Q1N311-F1
#
_cell.length_a   1.000
_cell.length_b   1.000
_cell.length_c   1.000
_cell.angle_alpha   90.00
_cell.angle_beta   90.00
_cell.angle_gamma   90.00
#
_symmetry.space_group_name_H-M   'P 1'
#
loop_
_entity.id
_entity.type
_entity.pdbx_description
1 polymer ?
#
loop_
_entity_poly.entity_id
_entity_poly.type
_entity_poly.pdbx_seq_one_letter_code
_entity_poly.pdbx_strand_id
1 'polypeptide(L)'
;MDLEQDNSDNYLHSKEEIYRAIQRLIRYAPRVTARFEGVDEAFATAITKVDLKSKAFAFDKLIPDAGNDILKSGKQLQLSADFRGILVQMDLGGELKYRSQNQEYIAKFPDKLLYLQRRNAYRAMVPRTYEVYCVFRSSEDERLFKGRLQDISGSGFKAYFKGRVGEHLKAIGNFDESTLHVGDESMDCGLDARHAIYDEKKDMTFCGFSFQPLTGMKQRYVEQLVNQLQYEEQRKQRAKQEREEEKEQQESS
;
A
#
# COMPACT_ATOMS: atom_id res chain seq x y z
N MET A 1 -3.76 -19.00 -19.35
CA MET A 1 -4.85 -19.51 -18.50
C MET A 1 -4.22 -20.01 -17.22
N ASP A 2 -4.97 -19.99 -16.13
CA ASP A 2 -4.61 -20.43 -14.77
C ASP A 2 -4.29 -19.28 -13.81
N LEU A 3 -5.35 -18.52 -13.46
CA LEU A 3 -5.42 -17.64 -12.28
C LEU A 3 -6.60 -17.99 -11.36
N GLU A 4 -7.10 -19.23 -11.43
CA GLU A 4 -8.22 -19.70 -10.60
C GLU A 4 -7.82 -20.91 -9.75
N GLN A 5 -6.69 -20.81 -9.04
CA GLN A 5 -6.45 -21.70 -7.91
C GLN A 5 -6.77 -20.98 -6.61
N ASP A 6 -8.01 -21.23 -6.17
CA ASP A 6 -8.52 -21.24 -4.79
C ASP A 6 -8.24 -19.99 -3.94
N ASN A 7 -9.11 -18.99 -4.10
CA ASN A 7 -9.10 -17.75 -3.31
C ASN A 7 -10.18 -17.76 -2.21
N SER A 8 -10.72 -18.93 -1.85
CA SER A 8 -11.82 -19.05 -0.86
C SER A 8 -11.37 -18.72 0.56
N ASP A 9 -10.12 -19.02 0.93
CA ASP A 9 -9.55 -18.78 2.27
C ASP A 9 -9.32 -17.29 2.61
N ASN A 10 -9.32 -16.39 1.62
CA ASN A 10 -9.07 -14.97 1.84
C ASN A 10 -10.34 -14.14 2.02
N TYR A 11 -11.54 -14.74 1.93
CA TYR A 11 -12.80 -14.04 2.16
C TYR A 11 -13.34 -14.26 3.57
N LEU A 12 -13.60 -13.16 4.26
CA LEU A 12 -14.31 -13.15 5.53
C LEU A 12 -15.82 -13.16 5.26
N HIS A 13 -16.52 -14.12 5.85
CA HIS A 13 -17.97 -14.29 5.72
C HIS A 13 -18.71 -14.03 7.04
N SER A 14 -18.06 -14.27 8.18
CA SER A 14 -18.66 -13.99 9.49
C SER A 14 -18.84 -12.47 9.68
N LYS A 15 -19.98 -12.08 10.26
CA LYS A 15 -20.27 -10.67 10.55
C LYS A 15 -19.33 -10.13 11.63
N GLU A 16 -18.87 -10.97 12.56
CA GLU A 16 -17.88 -10.63 13.58
C GLU A 16 -16.49 -10.39 12.97
N GLU A 17 -16.08 -11.19 11.99
CA GLU A 17 -14.82 -11.02 11.28
C GLU A 17 -14.82 -9.76 10.41
N ILE A 18 -15.91 -9.54 9.67
CA ILE A 18 -16.14 -8.31 8.88
C ILE A 18 -16.09 -7.09 9.79
N TYR A 19 -16.76 -7.13 10.95
CA TYR A 19 -16.71 -6.05 11.94
C TYR A 19 -15.28 -5.73 12.38
N ARG A 20 -14.49 -6.76 12.74
CA ARG A 20 -13.09 -6.58 13.16
C ARG A 20 -12.22 -6.02 12.02
N ALA A 21 -12.44 -6.47 10.78
CA ALA A 21 -11.73 -5.94 9.62
C ALA A 21 -12.03 -4.46 9.40
N ILE A 22 -13.31 -4.06 9.47
CA ILE A 22 -13.72 -2.66 9.35
C ILE A 22 -13.15 -1.81 10.50
N GLN A 23 -13.12 -2.32 11.74
CA GLN A 23 -12.47 -1.62 12.85
C GLN A 23 -10.98 -1.36 12.59
N ARG A 24 -10.28 -2.30 11.94
CA ARG A 24 -8.88 -2.12 11.54
C ARG A 24 -8.75 -1.06 10.45
N LEU A 25 -9.70 -0.99 9.51
CA LEU A 25 -9.72 0.09 8.51
C LEU A 25 -9.84 1.46 9.17
N ILE A 26 -10.79 1.64 10.10
CA ILE A 26 -10.95 2.89 10.85
C ILE A 26 -9.63 3.29 11.54
N ARG A 27 -8.92 2.32 12.12
CA ARG A 27 -7.69 2.58 12.90
C ARG A 27 -6.46 2.83 12.04
N TYR A 28 -6.29 2.11 10.94
CA TYR A 28 -5.01 2.02 10.22
C TYR A 28 -5.07 2.48 8.76
N ALA A 29 -6.28 2.68 8.20
CA ALA A 29 -6.49 3.13 6.83
C ALA A 29 -7.33 4.42 6.82
N PRO A 30 -6.73 5.59 7.14
CA PRO A 30 -7.46 6.87 7.17
C PRO A 30 -7.98 7.29 5.79
N ARG A 31 -7.54 6.62 4.72
CA ARG A 31 -8.04 6.82 3.36
C ARG A 31 -8.42 5.47 2.76
N VAL A 32 -9.66 5.40 2.27
CA VAL A 32 -10.24 4.29 1.53
C VAL A 32 -10.50 4.75 0.09
N THR A 33 -10.24 3.86 -0.86
CA THR A 33 -10.50 4.09 -2.28
C THR A 33 -11.86 3.52 -2.65
N ALA A 34 -12.68 4.34 -3.28
CA ALA A 34 -13.98 4.01 -3.83
C ALA A 34 -13.90 3.91 -5.36
N ARG A 35 -14.41 2.83 -5.95
CA ARG A 35 -14.51 2.62 -7.39
C ARG A 35 -15.90 2.14 -7.77
N PHE A 36 -16.36 2.55 -8.94
CA PHE A 36 -17.64 2.12 -9.49
C PHE A 36 -17.42 1.25 -10.72
N GLU A 37 -18.32 0.31 -10.93
CA GLU A 37 -18.31 -0.51 -12.14
C GLU A 37 -18.47 0.36 -13.41
N GLY A 38 -17.57 0.17 -14.37
CA GLY A 38 -17.53 0.92 -15.63
C GLY A 38 -17.12 2.39 -15.50
N VAL A 39 -16.46 2.78 -14.40
CA VAL A 39 -15.91 4.13 -14.19
C VAL A 39 -14.41 4.01 -13.86
N ASP A 40 -13.55 4.59 -14.69
CA ASP A 40 -12.09 4.50 -14.52
C ASP A 40 -11.59 5.35 -13.34
N GLU A 41 -12.31 6.43 -13.03
CA GLU A 41 -11.96 7.35 -11.94
C GLU A 41 -12.12 6.70 -10.56
N ALA A 42 -11.16 6.98 -9.68
CA ALA A 42 -11.17 6.54 -8.29
C ALA A 42 -11.50 7.71 -7.36
N PHE A 43 -12.32 7.44 -6.36
CA PHE A 43 -12.73 8.42 -5.37
C PHE A 43 -12.11 8.07 -4.00
N ALA A 44 -11.90 9.07 -3.16
CA ALA A 44 -11.44 8.90 -1.78
C ALA A 44 -12.60 9.04 -0.80
N THR A 45 -12.56 8.27 0.29
CA THR A 45 -13.44 8.37 1.45
C THR A 45 -12.72 7.85 2.69
N ALA A 46 -13.36 7.86 3.85
CA ALA A 46 -12.91 7.21 5.07
C ALA A 46 -14.10 6.52 5.76
N ILE A 47 -13.86 5.33 6.30
CA ILE A 47 -14.85 4.69 7.19
C ILE A 47 -14.71 5.33 8.56
N THR A 48 -15.81 5.82 9.11
CA THR A 48 -15.81 6.59 10.36
C THR A 48 -16.33 5.79 11.54
N LYS A 49 -17.30 4.89 11.30
CA LYS A 49 -17.99 4.12 12.36
C LYS A 49 -18.40 2.75 11.88
N VAL A 50 -18.47 1.79 12.79
CA VAL A 50 -18.96 0.44 12.53
C VAL A 50 -19.74 -0.06 13.74
N ASP A 51 -20.86 -0.73 13.51
CA ASP A 51 -21.70 -1.32 14.56
C ASP A 51 -22.07 -2.77 14.21
N LEU A 52 -21.70 -3.69 15.09
CA LEU A 52 -21.97 -5.12 14.91
C LEU A 52 -23.47 -5.43 15.08
N LYS A 53 -24.17 -4.72 15.97
CA LYS A 53 -25.59 -5.00 16.27
C LYS A 53 -26.48 -4.73 15.06
N SER A 54 -26.31 -3.58 14.43
CA SER A 54 -27.05 -3.19 13.21
C SER A 54 -26.44 -3.75 11.92
N LYS A 55 -25.26 -4.39 12.01
CA LYS A 55 -24.47 -4.93 10.89
C LYS A 55 -24.26 -3.85 9.82
N ALA A 56 -23.85 -2.66 10.26
CA ALA A 56 -23.73 -1.49 9.42
C ALA A 56 -22.48 -0.67 9.76
N PHE A 57 -22.03 0.11 8.80
CA PHE A 57 -20.93 1.05 8.98
C PHE A 57 -21.21 2.36 8.24
N ALA A 58 -20.54 3.41 8.66
CA ALA A 58 -20.63 4.74 8.08
C ALA A 58 -19.32 5.12 7.39
N PHE A 59 -19.41 5.80 6.25
CA PHE A 59 -18.26 6.37 5.56
C PHE A 59 -18.58 7.76 5.03
N ASP A 60 -17.56 8.60 4.91
CA ASP A 60 -17.68 9.98 4.45
C ASP A 60 -18.12 10.06 2.98
N LYS A 61 -18.55 11.25 2.56
CA LYS A 61 -18.70 11.57 1.14
C LYS A 61 -17.46 11.19 0.32
N LEU A 62 -17.72 10.85 -0.93
CA LEU A 62 -16.70 10.59 -1.92
C LEU A 62 -16.06 11.90 -2.38
N ILE A 63 -14.75 11.87 -2.59
CA ILE A 63 -13.96 12.99 -3.10
C ILE A 63 -13.20 12.51 -4.35
N PRO A 64 -13.36 13.14 -5.53
CA PRO A 64 -14.18 14.33 -5.80
C PRO A 64 -15.70 14.11 -5.67
N ASP A 65 -16.46 15.22 -5.54
CA ASP A 65 -17.91 15.19 -5.28
C ASP A 65 -18.73 14.44 -6.35
N ALA A 66 -18.23 14.39 -7.60
CA ALA A 66 -18.85 13.67 -8.71
C ALA A 66 -19.14 12.19 -8.37
N GLY A 67 -18.32 11.57 -7.52
CA GLY A 67 -18.54 10.20 -7.07
C GLY A 67 -19.85 10.03 -6.30
N ASN A 68 -20.28 11.06 -5.55
CA ASN A 68 -21.53 11.01 -4.79
C ASN A 68 -22.77 10.99 -5.69
N ASP A 69 -22.70 11.57 -6.89
CA ASP A 69 -23.80 11.54 -7.85
C ASP A 69 -23.90 10.16 -8.52
N ILE A 70 -22.76 9.52 -8.81
CA ILE A 70 -22.70 8.12 -9.26
C ILE A 70 -23.24 7.18 -8.17
N LEU A 71 -22.90 7.44 -6.92
CA LEU A 71 -23.38 6.66 -5.78
C LEU A 71 -24.91 6.70 -5.67
N LYS A 72 -25.52 7.87 -5.90
CA LYS A 72 -26.99 8.04 -5.88
C LYS A 72 -27.68 7.31 -7.03
N SER A 73 -26.99 7.06 -8.15
CA SER A 73 -27.58 6.33 -9.28
C SER A 73 -27.67 4.82 -9.04
N GLY A 74 -27.23 4.33 -7.88
CA GLY A 74 -27.33 2.92 -7.49
C GLY A 74 -26.30 1.99 -8.17
N LYS A 75 -25.25 2.54 -8.79
CA LYS A 75 -24.15 1.70 -9.30
C LYS A 75 -23.46 0.95 -8.16
N GLN A 76 -22.98 -0.26 -8.44
CA GLN A 76 -22.19 -1.02 -7.46
C GLN A 76 -20.92 -0.25 -7.10
N LEU A 77 -20.69 -0.10 -5.80
CA LEU A 77 -19.54 0.58 -5.23
C LEU A 77 -18.60 -0.45 -4.62
N GLN A 78 -17.34 -0.43 -5.02
CA GLN A 78 -16.29 -1.17 -4.36
C GLN A 78 -15.46 -0.23 -3.48
N LEU A 79 -15.30 -0.59 -2.21
CA LEU A 79 -14.36 0.05 -1.30
C LEU A 79 -13.12 -0.83 -1.14
N SER A 80 -11.94 -0.22 -1.24
CA SER A 80 -10.66 -0.90 -1.03
C SER A 80 -9.67 -0.03 -0.25
N ALA A 81 -8.87 -0.68 0.59
CA ALA A 81 -7.77 -0.04 1.29
C ALA A 81 -6.67 -1.06 1.60
N ASP A 82 -5.42 -0.60 1.54
CA ASP A 82 -4.28 -1.36 2.02
C ASP A 82 -3.83 -0.82 3.39
N PHE A 83 -3.67 -1.68 4.39
CA PHE A 83 -2.99 -1.34 5.64
C PHE A 83 -2.02 -2.45 6.04
N ARG A 84 -0.79 -2.08 6.40
CA ARG A 84 0.24 -3.03 6.87
C ARG A 84 0.46 -4.26 5.96
N GLY A 85 0.28 -4.08 4.64
CA GLY A 85 0.43 -5.17 3.67
C GLY A 85 -0.80 -6.07 3.50
N ILE A 86 -1.92 -5.73 4.14
CA ILE A 86 -3.22 -6.38 3.98
C ILE A 86 -4.05 -5.50 3.06
N LEU A 87 -4.51 -6.07 1.95
CA LEU A 87 -5.58 -5.48 1.14
C LEU A 87 -6.91 -5.92 1.73
N VAL A 88 -7.74 -4.94 2.07
CA VAL A 88 -9.15 -5.18 2.34
C VAL A 88 -9.97 -4.59 1.20
N GLN A 89 -10.87 -5.41 0.65
CA GLN A 89 -11.78 -5.00 -0.40
C GLN A 89 -13.19 -5.52 -0.10
N MET A 90 -14.19 -4.67 -0.34
CA MET A 90 -15.58 -5.01 -0.16
C MET A 90 -16.43 -4.36 -1.25
N ASP A 91 -17.32 -5.15 -1.82
CA ASP A 91 -18.34 -4.67 -2.75
C ASP A 91 -19.61 -4.35 -1.95
N LEU A 92 -20.13 -3.15 -2.18
CA LEU A 92 -21.35 -2.66 -1.56
C LEU A 92 -22.46 -2.68 -2.60
N GLY A 93 -23.47 -3.50 -2.32
CA GLY A 93 -24.73 -3.53 -3.07
C GLY A 93 -25.88 -2.89 -2.28
N GLY A 94 -26.96 -2.59 -3.00
CA GLY A 94 -28.21 -2.09 -2.42
C GLY A 94 -28.23 -0.59 -2.14
N GLU A 95 -29.35 -0.13 -1.58
CA GLU A 95 -29.54 1.28 -1.25
C GLU A 95 -28.70 1.70 -0.04
N LEU A 96 -27.86 2.71 -0.24
CA LEU A 96 -27.11 3.36 0.82
C LEU A 96 -27.94 4.49 1.42
N LYS A 97 -28.00 4.55 2.76
CA LYS A 97 -28.71 5.64 3.44
C LYS A 97 -27.76 6.82 3.65
N TYR A 98 -28.07 7.96 3.06
CA TYR A 98 -27.33 9.20 3.30
C TYR A 98 -27.82 9.92 4.55
N ARG A 99 -26.90 10.39 5.39
CA ARG A 99 -27.19 11.22 6.58
C ARG A 99 -26.57 12.60 6.41
N SER A 100 -27.40 13.57 6.05
CA SER A 100 -26.99 14.95 5.74
C SER A 100 -26.24 15.66 6.87
N GLN A 101 -26.66 15.47 8.12
CA GLN A 101 -26.07 16.12 9.31
C GLN A 101 -24.56 15.83 9.45
N ASN A 102 -24.14 14.62 9.12
CA ASN A 102 -22.74 14.17 9.25
C ASN A 102 -22.04 14.07 7.89
N GLN A 103 -22.75 14.35 6.79
CA GLN A 103 -22.27 14.13 5.42
C GLN A 103 -21.70 12.72 5.20
N GLU A 104 -22.40 11.70 5.74
CA GLU A 104 -21.97 10.30 5.70
C GLU A 104 -22.99 9.41 4.98
N TYR A 105 -22.51 8.32 4.39
CA TYR A 105 -23.32 7.23 3.87
C TYR A 105 -23.28 6.05 4.84
N ILE A 106 -24.42 5.40 5.03
CA ILE A 106 -24.57 4.19 5.85
C ILE A 106 -24.76 2.99 4.92
N ALA A 107 -23.84 2.03 5.03
CA ALA A 107 -23.88 0.76 4.32
C ALA A 107 -24.15 -0.39 5.30
N LYS A 108 -24.80 -1.44 4.81
CA LYS A 108 -24.84 -2.73 5.48
C LYS A 108 -23.51 -3.47 5.30
N PHE A 109 -23.22 -4.41 6.19
CA PHE A 109 -22.08 -5.29 6.00
C PHE A 109 -22.24 -6.08 4.70
N PRO A 110 -21.15 -6.22 3.92
CA PRO A 110 -21.18 -7.06 2.73
C PRO A 110 -21.40 -8.53 3.11
N ASP A 111 -21.75 -9.35 2.13
CA ASP A 111 -21.87 -10.81 2.31
C ASP A 111 -20.51 -11.49 2.45
N LYS A 112 -19.49 -10.90 1.82
CA LYS A 112 -18.10 -11.30 1.93
C LYS A 112 -17.19 -10.08 1.87
N LEU A 113 -16.04 -10.17 2.52
CA LEU A 113 -15.00 -9.14 2.51
C LEU A 113 -13.68 -9.82 2.19
N LEU A 114 -12.99 -9.37 1.13
CA LEU A 114 -11.67 -9.87 0.81
C LEU A 114 -10.67 -9.30 1.82
N TYR A 115 -9.98 -10.17 2.53
CA TYR A 115 -8.95 -9.84 3.51
C TYR A 115 -7.66 -10.55 3.10
N LEU A 116 -6.89 -9.92 2.21
CA LEU A 116 -5.75 -10.56 1.56
C LEU A 116 -4.43 -10.05 2.14
N GLN A 117 -3.68 -10.94 2.80
CA GLN A 117 -2.30 -10.66 3.20
C GLN A 117 -1.41 -10.69 1.95
N ARG A 118 -1.09 -9.51 1.39
CA ARG A 118 -0.28 -9.39 0.16
C ARG A 118 1.22 -9.38 0.41
N ARG A 119 1.65 -9.21 1.66
CA ARG A 119 3.06 -9.11 2.02
C ARG A 119 3.42 -10.14 3.08
N ASN A 120 4.42 -10.95 2.80
CA ASN A 120 4.94 -11.94 3.74
C ASN A 120 6.02 -11.35 4.68
N ALA A 121 6.41 -10.09 4.46
CA ALA A 121 7.40 -9.39 5.26
C ALA A 121 7.05 -7.91 5.41
N TYR A 122 7.43 -7.34 6.55
CA TYR A 122 7.40 -5.89 6.76
C TYR A 122 8.33 -5.18 5.77
N ARG A 123 7.95 -3.96 5.36
CA ARG A 123 8.76 -3.11 4.48
C ARG A 123 9.15 -1.85 5.24
N ALA A 124 10.44 -1.66 5.46
CA ALA A 124 10.97 -0.47 6.08
C ALA A 124 11.10 0.65 5.03
N MET A 125 10.64 1.85 5.39
CA MET A 125 10.78 3.03 4.53
C MET A 125 12.23 3.53 4.59
N VAL A 126 12.82 3.83 3.43
CA VAL A 126 14.17 4.42 3.36
C VAL A 126 14.06 5.94 3.54
N PRO A 127 14.65 6.53 4.60
CA PRO A 127 14.65 7.97 4.77
C PRO A 127 15.39 8.67 3.62
N ARG A 128 14.94 9.85 3.22
CA ARG A 128 15.59 10.62 2.13
C ARG A 128 17.05 10.99 2.41
N THR A 129 17.42 11.07 3.70
CA THR A 129 18.78 11.34 4.18
C THR A 129 19.73 10.16 3.99
N TYR A 130 19.20 8.95 3.79
CA TYR A 130 19.99 7.77 3.49
C TYR A 130 20.29 7.71 2.00
N GLU A 131 21.57 7.50 1.68
CA GLU A 131 22.01 7.20 0.32
C GLU A 131 21.91 5.70 0.07
N VAL A 132 20.71 5.25 -0.26
CA VAL A 132 20.45 3.86 -0.67
C VAL A 132 19.92 3.87 -2.09
N TYR A 133 20.65 3.23 -2.98
CA TYR A 133 20.31 3.12 -4.39
C TYR A 133 20.72 1.76 -4.94
N CYS A 134 20.15 1.39 -6.08
CA CYS A 134 20.54 0.21 -6.80
C CYS A 134 20.94 0.59 -8.23
N VAL A 135 21.98 -0.07 -8.72
CA VAL A 135 22.38 -0.07 -10.12
C VAL A 135 21.88 -1.36 -10.73
N PHE A 136 20.96 -1.24 -11.69
CA PHE A 136 20.27 -2.37 -12.31
C PHE A 136 20.95 -2.70 -13.63
N ARG A 137 21.40 -3.96 -13.76
CA ARG A 137 22.02 -4.51 -14.96
C ARG A 137 21.43 -5.88 -15.26
N SER A 138 21.35 -6.20 -16.54
CA SER A 138 20.92 -7.50 -17.04
C SER A 138 21.98 -8.03 -17.98
N SER A 139 22.25 -9.33 -17.91
CA SER A 139 23.10 -10.00 -18.90
C SER A 139 22.46 -10.03 -20.31
N GLU A 140 21.15 -9.80 -20.41
CA GLU A 140 20.38 -9.85 -21.66
C GLU A 140 20.07 -8.46 -22.27
N ASP A 141 20.32 -7.35 -21.55
CA ASP A 141 20.11 -5.98 -22.06
C ASP A 141 21.19 -5.02 -21.53
N GLU A 142 21.82 -4.27 -22.44
CA GLU A 142 22.92 -3.34 -22.12
C GLU A 142 22.46 -2.08 -21.37
N ARG A 143 21.14 -1.81 -21.28
CA ARG A 143 20.63 -0.60 -20.62
C ARG A 143 20.88 -0.64 -19.11
N LEU A 144 21.58 0.40 -18.66
CA LEU A 144 21.85 0.64 -17.25
C LEU A 144 20.78 1.54 -16.63
N PHE A 145 20.23 1.13 -15.49
CA PHE A 145 19.37 1.99 -14.68
C PHE A 145 20.00 2.26 -13.32
N LYS A 146 19.81 3.47 -12.80
CA LYS A 146 20.14 3.82 -11.41
C LYS A 146 18.89 4.34 -10.72
N GLY A 147 18.45 3.63 -9.70
CA GLY A 147 17.22 3.95 -8.96
C GLY A 147 17.49 4.10 -7.47
N ARG A 148 16.85 5.07 -6.83
CA ARG A 148 16.92 5.22 -5.37
C ARG A 148 15.84 4.37 -4.71
N LEU A 149 16.12 3.79 -3.55
CA LEU A 149 15.14 2.98 -2.85
C LEU A 149 14.11 3.87 -2.13
N GLN A 150 12.84 3.45 -2.18
CA GLN A 150 11.73 4.00 -1.40
C GLN A 150 11.45 3.15 -0.16
N ASP A 151 11.39 1.83 -0.34
CA ASP A 151 11.11 0.86 0.72
C ASP A 151 11.91 -0.42 0.48
N ILE A 152 12.26 -1.16 1.53
CA ILE A 152 12.97 -2.46 1.46
C ILE A 152 12.40 -3.47 2.45
N SER A 153 12.44 -4.74 2.07
CA SER A 153 12.08 -5.92 2.88
C SER A 153 13.00 -7.09 2.57
N GLY A 154 12.89 -8.17 3.35
CA GLY A 154 13.68 -9.40 3.15
C GLY A 154 13.54 -10.02 1.75
N SER A 155 12.40 -9.84 1.08
CA SER A 155 12.14 -10.44 -0.24
C SER A 155 12.27 -9.47 -1.43
N GLY A 156 12.55 -8.19 -1.18
CA GLY A 156 12.68 -7.21 -2.24
C GLY A 156 12.47 -5.78 -1.77
N PHE A 157 12.47 -4.85 -2.72
CA PHE A 157 12.38 -3.43 -2.46
C PHE A 157 11.59 -2.71 -3.55
N LYS A 158 11.27 -1.44 -3.31
CA LYS A 158 10.76 -0.55 -4.34
C LYS A 158 11.77 0.55 -4.59
N ALA A 159 12.05 0.82 -5.86
CA ALA A 159 12.90 1.92 -6.28
C ALA A 159 12.14 2.92 -7.14
N TYR A 160 12.69 4.12 -7.24
CA TYR A 160 12.19 5.17 -8.10
C TYR A 160 13.28 5.74 -9.00
N PHE A 161 12.86 6.15 -10.19
CA PHE A 161 13.70 6.58 -11.31
C PHE A 161 13.11 7.88 -11.88
N LYS A 162 13.96 8.76 -12.41
CA LYS A 162 13.51 9.94 -13.13
C LYS A 162 12.98 9.54 -14.52
N GLY A 163 11.89 10.18 -14.96
CA GLY A 163 11.32 9.97 -16.28
C GLY A 163 10.48 8.70 -16.43
N ARG A 164 10.00 8.46 -17.66
CA ARG A 164 9.20 7.29 -18.07
C ARG A 164 10.11 6.13 -18.47
N VAL A 165 10.48 5.29 -17.51
CA VAL A 165 11.33 4.10 -17.75
C VAL A 165 10.62 2.78 -17.49
N GLY A 166 9.36 2.83 -17.05
CA GLY A 166 8.61 1.65 -16.60
C GLY A 166 8.44 0.55 -17.67
N GLU A 167 8.27 0.94 -18.93
CA GLU A 167 8.16 -0.02 -20.04
C GLU A 167 9.49 -0.75 -20.28
N HIS A 168 10.61 -0.03 -20.24
CA HIS A 168 11.94 -0.65 -20.37
C HIS A 168 12.25 -1.59 -19.20
N LEU A 169 11.96 -1.19 -17.96
CA LEU A 169 12.15 -2.03 -16.79
C LEU A 169 11.34 -3.33 -16.87
N LYS A 170 10.10 -3.26 -17.37
CA LYS A 170 9.24 -4.43 -17.56
C LYS A 170 9.68 -5.30 -18.73
N ALA A 171 10.15 -4.69 -19.82
CA ALA A 171 10.62 -5.41 -21.01
C ALA A 171 11.86 -6.25 -20.69
N ILE A 172 12.78 -5.72 -19.87
CA ILE A 172 13.95 -6.46 -19.39
C ILE A 172 13.51 -7.53 -18.40
N GLY A 173 12.72 -7.16 -17.38
CA GLY A 173 12.13 -8.11 -16.43
C GLY A 173 13.13 -8.69 -15.42
N ASN A 174 14.24 -9.25 -15.89
CA ASN A 174 15.30 -9.89 -15.10
C ASN A 174 16.58 -9.04 -15.11
N PHE A 175 17.06 -8.67 -13.92
CA PHE A 175 18.29 -7.92 -13.69
C PHE A 175 19.23 -8.72 -12.77
N ASP A 176 19.86 -9.75 -13.33
CA ASP A 176 20.72 -10.73 -12.68
C ASP A 176 22.09 -10.19 -12.22
N GLU A 177 22.54 -9.05 -12.77
CA GLU A 177 23.85 -8.44 -12.49
C GLU A 177 23.75 -7.12 -11.70
N SER A 178 22.70 -6.95 -10.89
CA SER A 178 22.45 -5.71 -10.16
C SER A 178 23.33 -5.56 -8.92
N THR A 179 23.47 -4.32 -8.46
CA THR A 179 24.21 -4.01 -7.23
C THR A 179 23.40 -3.05 -6.37
N LEU A 180 23.09 -3.45 -5.14
CA LEU A 180 22.49 -2.61 -4.11
C LEU A 180 23.60 -1.89 -3.33
N HIS A 181 23.49 -0.56 -3.21
CA HIS A 181 24.42 0.29 -2.46
C HIS A 181 23.73 0.89 -1.25
N VAL A 182 24.40 0.84 -0.10
CA VAL A 182 23.91 1.30 1.20
C VAL A 182 25.03 2.08 1.88
N GLY A 183 25.04 3.41 1.73
CA GLY A 183 26.20 4.21 2.13
C GLY A 183 27.46 3.77 1.37
N ASP A 184 28.52 3.42 2.09
CA ASP A 184 29.80 2.98 1.52
C ASP A 184 29.83 1.47 1.20
N GLU A 185 28.79 0.73 1.60
CA GLU A 185 28.70 -0.71 1.36
C GLU A 185 27.94 -1.03 0.08
N SER A 186 28.22 -2.20 -0.49
CA SER A 186 27.46 -2.71 -1.63
C SER A 186 27.31 -4.23 -1.59
N MET A 187 26.23 -4.69 -2.21
CA MET A 187 25.88 -6.11 -2.31
C MET A 187 25.38 -6.39 -3.73
N ASP A 188 25.96 -7.37 -4.38
CA ASP A 188 25.49 -7.89 -5.65
C ASP A 188 24.20 -8.71 -5.46
N CYS A 189 23.23 -8.53 -6.34
CA CYS A 189 21.95 -9.21 -6.28
C CYS A 189 21.30 -9.35 -7.66
N GLY A 190 20.63 -10.47 -7.86
CA GLY A 190 19.69 -10.63 -8.95
C GLY A 190 18.31 -10.12 -8.55
N LEU A 191 17.60 -9.50 -9.49
CA LEU A 191 16.31 -8.85 -9.25
C LEU A 191 15.33 -9.16 -10.38
N ASP A 192 14.08 -9.44 -10.00
CA ASP A 192 12.98 -9.49 -10.96
C ASP A 192 12.09 -8.26 -10.81
N ALA A 193 11.90 -7.51 -11.89
CA ALA A 193 10.98 -6.41 -11.97
C ALA A 193 9.53 -6.89 -11.85
N ARG A 194 8.75 -6.19 -11.04
CA ARG A 194 7.34 -6.52 -10.76
C ARG A 194 6.45 -5.42 -11.35
N HIS A 195 5.85 -4.62 -10.49
CA HIS A 195 4.92 -3.59 -10.91
C HIS A 195 5.64 -2.24 -11.05
N ALA A 196 5.54 -1.61 -12.22
CA ALA A 196 6.02 -0.26 -12.49
C ALA A 196 4.85 0.70 -12.78
N ILE A 197 4.87 1.87 -12.12
CA ILE A 197 3.90 2.96 -12.24
C ILE A 197 4.64 4.26 -12.51
N TYR A 198 4.19 5.03 -13.48
CA TYR A 198 4.69 6.38 -13.72
C TYR A 198 3.78 7.43 -13.05
N ASP A 199 4.39 8.37 -12.34
CA ASP A 199 3.73 9.53 -11.72
C ASP A 199 4.03 10.77 -12.54
N GLU A 200 3.05 11.21 -13.34
CA GLU A 200 3.21 12.36 -14.25
C GLU A 200 3.52 13.66 -13.53
N LYS A 201 3.00 13.85 -12.31
CA LYS A 201 3.20 15.08 -11.54
C LYS A 201 4.64 15.21 -11.04
N LYS A 202 5.28 14.08 -10.74
CA LYS A 202 6.67 14.05 -10.26
C LYS A 202 7.69 13.85 -11.37
N ASP A 203 7.25 13.46 -12.56
CA ASP A 203 8.09 12.92 -13.62
C ASP A 203 8.99 11.77 -13.13
N MET A 204 8.37 10.79 -12.47
CA MET A 204 9.08 9.67 -11.87
C MET A 204 8.40 8.34 -12.13
N THR A 205 9.19 7.31 -12.42
CA THR A 205 8.73 5.91 -12.42
C THR A 205 9.03 5.27 -11.07
N PHE A 206 8.06 4.60 -10.47
CA PHE A 206 8.21 3.74 -9.30
C PHE A 206 8.11 2.28 -9.74
N CYS A 207 9.07 1.45 -9.39
CA CYS A 207 9.07 0.03 -9.71
C CYS A 207 9.40 -0.82 -8.49
N GLY A 208 8.63 -1.89 -8.27
CA GLY A 208 8.93 -2.92 -7.29
C GLY A 208 9.81 -4.01 -7.88
N PHE A 209 10.78 -4.48 -7.09
CA PHE A 209 11.69 -5.56 -7.44
C PHE A 209 11.64 -6.65 -6.36
N SER A 210 11.65 -7.91 -6.77
CA SER A 210 11.90 -9.05 -5.86
C SER A 210 13.34 -9.49 -5.99
N PHE A 211 13.97 -9.83 -4.86
CA PHE A 211 15.26 -10.48 -4.89
C PHE A 211 15.12 -11.89 -5.49
N GLN A 212 16.01 -12.23 -6.40
CA GLN A 212 16.31 -13.62 -6.71
C GLN A 212 16.91 -14.30 -5.47
N PRO A 213 16.96 -15.65 -5.41
CA PRO A 213 17.44 -16.36 -4.24
C PRO A 213 18.78 -15.81 -3.71
N LEU A 214 18.74 -15.26 -2.49
CA LEU A 214 19.90 -14.71 -1.82
C LEU A 214 20.63 -15.81 -1.06
N THR A 215 21.96 -15.72 -0.96
CA THR A 215 22.72 -16.55 -0.03
C THR A 215 22.40 -16.16 1.42
N GLY A 216 22.62 -17.06 2.38
CA GLY A 216 22.31 -16.79 3.78
C GLY A 216 23.10 -15.62 4.39
N MET A 217 24.22 -15.20 3.80
CA MET A 217 24.94 -13.98 4.19
C MET A 217 24.23 -12.73 3.67
N LYS A 218 23.88 -12.71 2.38
CA LYS A 218 23.16 -11.60 1.73
C LYS A 218 21.76 -11.40 2.32
N GLN A 219 21.06 -12.49 2.63
CA GLN A 219 19.76 -12.42 3.30
C GLN A 219 19.88 -11.76 4.68
N ARG A 220 20.85 -12.18 5.51
CA ARG A 220 21.10 -11.57 6.82
C ARG A 220 21.45 -10.09 6.71
N TYR A 221 22.24 -9.72 5.70
CA TYR A 221 22.55 -8.32 5.41
C TYR A 221 21.29 -7.49 5.16
N VAL A 222 20.40 -7.96 4.26
CA VAL A 222 19.13 -7.30 3.96
C VAL A 222 18.24 -7.22 5.21
N GLU A 223 18.14 -8.29 6.00
CA GLU A 223 17.34 -8.31 7.23
C GLU A 223 17.85 -7.31 8.27
N GLN A 224 19.18 -7.20 8.45
CA GLN A 224 19.78 -6.21 9.33
C GLN A 224 19.49 -4.78 8.88
N LEU A 225 19.59 -4.50 7.58
CA LEU A 225 19.23 -3.20 7.01
C LEU A 225 17.74 -2.86 7.25
N VAL A 226 16.84 -3.82 7.00
CA VAL A 226 15.40 -3.64 7.26
C VAL A 226 15.15 -3.31 8.73
N ASN A 227 15.78 -4.06 9.65
CA ASN A 227 15.65 -3.84 11.08
C ASN A 227 16.19 -2.46 11.49
N GLN A 228 17.36 -2.06 11.00
CA GLN A 228 17.94 -0.74 11.28
C GLN A 228 16.98 0.38 10.87
N LEU A 229 16.46 0.33 9.65
CA LEU A 229 15.51 1.33 9.14
C LEU A 229 14.21 1.34 9.96
N GLN A 230 13.73 0.18 10.38
CA GLN A 230 12.55 0.06 11.23
C GLN A 230 12.75 0.71 12.61
N TYR A 231 13.88 0.45 13.26
CA TYR A 231 14.21 1.04 14.55
C TYR A 231 14.26 2.58 14.47
N GLU A 232 14.84 3.12 13.40
CA GLU A 232 14.86 4.56 13.20
C GLU A 232 13.48 5.18 13.00
N GLU A 233 12.62 4.52 12.22
CA GLU A 233 11.25 4.99 11.98
C GLU A 233 10.47 5.06 13.31
N GLN A 234 10.54 3.99 14.12
CA GLN A 234 9.89 3.93 15.44
C GLN A 234 10.41 5.01 16.38
N ARG A 235 11.73 5.25 16.39
CA ARG A 235 12.35 6.31 17.20
C ARG A 235 11.84 7.69 16.79
N LYS A 236 11.72 7.98 15.49
CA LYS A 236 11.20 9.26 14.98
C LYS A 236 9.72 9.44 15.31
N GLN A 237 8.91 8.37 15.22
CA GLN A 237 7.49 8.42 15.57
C GLN A 237 7.28 8.74 17.05
N ARG A 238 8.01 8.07 17.96
CA ARG A 238 7.94 8.35 19.41
C ARG A 238 8.34 9.78 19.74
N ALA A 239 9.48 10.25 19.20
CA ALA A 239 9.92 11.63 19.41
C ALA A 239 8.94 12.67 18.85
N LYS A 240 8.17 12.33 17.81
CA LYS A 240 7.12 13.20 17.28
C LYS A 240 5.91 13.25 18.23
N GLN A 241 5.49 12.09 18.75
CA GLN A 241 4.39 12.00 19.72
C GLN A 241 4.70 12.78 21.00
N GLU A 242 5.89 12.59 21.57
CA GLU A 242 6.34 13.33 22.77
C GLU A 242 6.29 14.85 22.55
N ARG A 243 6.73 15.33 21.38
CA ARG A 243 6.67 16.77 21.03
C ARG A 243 5.25 17.30 20.80
N GLU A 244 4.34 16.46 20.32
CA GLU A 244 2.93 16.84 20.16
C GLU A 244 2.24 16.91 21.53
N GLU A 245 2.50 15.96 22.42
CA GLU A 245 2.02 15.95 23.80
C GLU A 245 2.54 17.15 24.62
N GLU A 246 3.82 17.51 24.48
CA GLU A 246 4.40 18.70 25.13
C GLU A 246 3.74 20.01 24.66
N LYS A 247 3.40 20.11 23.37
CA LYS A 247 2.72 21.29 22.81
C LYS A 247 1.28 21.40 23.29
N GLU A 248 0.55 20.29 23.32
CA GLU A 248 -0.83 20.25 23.82
C GLU A 248 -0.89 20.65 25.31
N GLN A 249 0.10 20.26 26.12
CA GLN A 249 0.20 20.66 27.53
C GLN A 249 0.54 22.15 27.72
N GLN A 250 1.33 22.74 26.81
CA GLN A 250 1.66 24.17 26.84
C GLN A 250 0.51 25.06 26.35
N GLU A 251 -0.32 24.60 25.41
CA GLU A 251 -1.49 25.35 24.91
C GLU A 251 -2.72 25.25 25.84
N SER A 252 -2.71 24.29 26.78
CA SER A 252 -3.76 24.11 27.79
C SER A 252 -3.42 24.70 29.17
N SER A 253 -2.27 25.37 29.29
CA SER A 253 -1.83 26.14 30.48
C SER A 253 -1.91 27.64 30.23
#